data_AF-A0AAW8EVZ5-F1
#
_entry.id   AF-A0AAW8EVZ5-F1
#
_cell.length_a   1.000
_cell.length_b   1.000
_cell.length_c   1.000
_cell.angle_alpha   90.00
_cell.angle_beta   90.00
_cell.angle_gamma   90.00
#
_symmetry.space_group_name_H-M   'P 1'
#
loop_
_entity.id
_entity.type
_entity.pdbx_description
1 polymer ?
#
loop_
_entity_poly.entity_id
_entity_poly.type
_entity_poly.pdbx_seq_one_letter_code
_entity_poly.pdbx_strand_id
1 'polypeptide(L)'
;MRRLLVVTAALAVVLAAGVVERAHSLDEERAAMIAELRTVSTAADEAAQRGDYLRGAIDIAEQDVADRAAVLAVRPAFVAGIAALTAAFDRAAGKVDTTADRASALSAQQAVLAERVDPVVVTNATATIHAMTAKIDGDISTWQAVQQARRGPGGPAWSSSGPDGYARVRAALDHVGGSGVGLYESASCAGGSAAACANSNGYIKYRADIVTWNADRLNWAMAHELAHIYQFQVWGALTSSAAYQSMFGGDPEFLANCMAVVRGFPGSVGCSGDQQAWASGIWVGAVQ
;
A
#
# COMPACT_ATOMS: atom_id res chain seq x y z
N MET A 1 105.22 -40.21 30.41
CA MET A 1 104.16 -40.30 29.37
C MET A 1 102.76 -40.55 29.96
N ARG A 2 102.57 -41.51 30.87
CA ARG A 2 101.25 -41.85 31.45
C ARG A 2 100.48 -40.66 32.09
N ARG A 3 101.16 -39.80 32.85
CA ARG A 3 100.55 -38.60 33.46
C ARG A 3 100.13 -37.54 32.43
N LEU A 4 100.89 -37.41 31.34
CA LEU A 4 100.65 -36.43 30.29
C LEU A 4 99.41 -36.81 29.44
N LEU A 5 99.25 -38.11 29.17
CA LEU A 5 98.06 -38.70 28.54
C LEU A 5 96.78 -38.55 29.38
N VAL A 6 96.89 -38.65 30.71
CA VAL A 6 95.75 -38.47 31.62
C VAL A 6 95.30 -37.01 31.65
N VAL A 7 96.24 -36.07 31.64
CA VAL A 7 95.92 -34.62 31.63
C VAL A 7 95.28 -34.21 30.31
N THR A 8 95.79 -34.66 29.16
CA THR A 8 95.17 -34.37 27.86
C THR A 8 93.79 -35.02 27.70
N ALA A 9 93.60 -36.25 28.19
CA ALA A 9 92.30 -36.89 28.19
C ALA A 9 91.29 -36.14 29.09
N ALA A 10 91.70 -35.71 30.28
CA ALA A 10 90.87 -34.90 31.17
C ALA A 10 90.51 -33.55 30.54
N LEU A 11 91.46 -32.87 29.89
CA LEU A 11 91.22 -31.61 29.19
C LEU A 11 90.23 -31.78 28.03
N ALA A 12 90.36 -32.86 27.26
CA ALA A 12 89.46 -33.18 26.15
C ALA A 12 88.03 -33.46 26.63
N VAL A 13 87.86 -34.13 27.77
CA VAL A 13 86.54 -34.38 28.38
C VAL A 13 85.91 -33.08 28.89
N VAL A 14 86.67 -32.19 29.53
CA VAL A 14 86.16 -30.89 30.00
C VAL A 14 85.75 -30.00 28.82
N LEU A 15 86.57 -29.97 27.76
CA LEU A 15 86.24 -29.23 26.54
C LEU A 15 85.02 -29.80 25.83
N ALA A 16 84.91 -31.13 25.71
CA ALA A 16 83.76 -31.79 25.13
C ALA A 16 82.47 -31.52 25.94
N ALA A 17 82.56 -31.56 27.27
CA ALA A 17 81.44 -31.22 28.15
C ALA A 17 81.02 -29.75 27.97
N GLY A 18 81.95 -28.81 27.92
CA GLY A 18 81.66 -27.39 27.70
C GLY A 18 81.06 -27.11 26.32
N VAL A 19 81.49 -27.84 25.27
CA VAL A 19 80.88 -27.75 23.93
C VAL A 19 79.46 -28.31 23.92
N VAL A 20 79.21 -29.44 24.61
CA VAL A 20 77.87 -30.02 24.74
C VAL A 20 76.93 -29.10 25.51
N GLU A 21 77.39 -28.51 26.61
CA GLU A 21 76.60 -27.58 27.41
C GLU A 21 76.30 -26.29 26.65
N ARG A 22 77.27 -25.76 25.87
CA ARG A 22 77.02 -24.62 25.00
C ARG A 22 76.05 -24.96 23.86
N ALA A 23 76.16 -26.15 23.28
CA ALA A 23 75.21 -26.61 22.27
C ALA A 23 73.79 -26.69 22.84
N HIS A 24 73.63 -27.23 24.04
CA HIS A 24 72.34 -27.30 24.73
C HIS A 24 71.76 -25.91 25.03
N SER A 25 72.60 -25.00 25.54
CA SER A 25 72.21 -23.59 25.79
C SER A 25 71.81 -22.87 24.50
N LEU A 26 72.52 -23.09 23.40
CA LEU A 26 72.17 -22.51 22.10
C LEU A 26 70.86 -23.09 21.54
N ASP A 27 70.59 -24.38 21.75
CA ASP A 27 69.33 -25.00 21.35
C ASP A 27 68.15 -24.48 22.19
N GLU A 28 68.35 -24.24 23.49
CA GLU A 28 67.36 -23.58 24.36
C GLU A 28 67.09 -22.13 23.93
N GLU A 29 68.14 -21.33 23.70
CA GLU A 29 68.04 -19.96 23.19
C GLU A 29 67.30 -19.93 21.85
N ARG A 30 67.64 -20.85 20.93
CA ARG A 30 66.98 -20.99 19.64
C ARG A 30 65.50 -21.36 19.79
N ALA A 31 65.17 -22.30 20.68
CA ALA A 31 63.79 -22.70 20.93
C ALA A 31 62.96 -21.53 21.49
N ALA A 32 63.53 -20.76 22.43
CA ALA A 32 62.90 -19.57 22.98
C ALA A 32 62.66 -18.49 21.91
N MET A 33 63.65 -18.21 21.06
CA MET A 33 63.53 -17.24 19.96
C MET A 33 62.48 -17.66 18.92
N ILE A 34 62.38 -18.96 18.60
CA ILE A 34 61.34 -19.48 17.71
C ILE A 34 59.95 -19.34 18.36
N ALA A 35 59.84 -19.58 19.66
CA ALA A 35 58.58 -19.40 20.38
C ALA A 35 58.14 -17.93 20.36
N GLU A 36 59.06 -17.00 20.64
CA GLU A 36 58.80 -15.56 20.59
C GLU A 36 58.42 -15.10 19.18
N LEU A 37 59.14 -15.55 18.15
CA LEU A 37 58.81 -15.23 16.76
C LEU A 37 57.42 -15.74 16.36
N ARG A 38 57.02 -16.93 16.82
CA ARG A 38 55.66 -17.46 16.59
C ARG A 38 54.61 -16.58 17.26
N THR A 39 54.84 -16.19 18.52
CA THR A 39 53.94 -15.27 19.23
C THR A 39 53.80 -13.94 18.51
N VAL A 40 54.91 -13.36 18.04
CA VAL A 40 54.89 -12.11 17.26
C VAL A 40 54.15 -12.30 15.93
N SER A 41 54.38 -13.41 15.23
CA SER A 41 53.67 -13.73 13.98
C SER A 41 52.17 -13.83 14.20
N THR A 42 51.73 -14.56 15.23
CA THR A 42 50.30 -14.67 15.57
C THR A 42 49.71 -13.31 15.91
N ALA A 43 50.41 -12.49 16.70
CA ALA A 43 49.94 -11.14 17.05
C ALA A 43 49.84 -10.24 15.81
N ALA A 44 50.76 -10.36 14.85
CA ALA A 44 50.71 -9.62 13.59
C ALA A 44 49.51 -10.06 12.72
N ASP A 45 49.25 -11.36 12.63
CA ASP A 45 48.11 -11.91 11.89
C ASP A 45 46.78 -11.47 12.51
N GLU A 46 46.66 -11.50 13.84
CA GLU A 46 45.47 -11.01 14.56
C GLU A 46 45.25 -9.50 14.34
N ALA A 47 46.33 -8.71 14.38
CA ALA A 47 46.26 -7.28 14.11
C ALA A 47 45.82 -6.98 12.67
N ALA A 48 46.32 -7.76 11.69
CA ALA A 48 45.90 -7.65 10.30
C ALA A 48 44.41 -7.97 10.13
N GLN A 49 43.94 -9.08 10.71
CA GLN A 49 42.51 -9.46 10.68
C GLN A 49 41.62 -8.40 11.31
N ARG A 50 42.02 -7.84 12.45
CA ARG A 50 41.29 -6.74 13.10
C ARG A 50 41.29 -5.48 12.22
N GLY A 51 42.40 -5.18 11.55
CA GLY A 51 42.50 -4.08 10.60
C GLY A 51 41.54 -4.23 9.42
N ASP A 52 41.45 -5.42 8.83
CA ASP A 52 40.54 -5.72 7.73
C ASP A 52 39.08 -5.66 8.16
N TYR A 53 38.75 -6.20 9.35
CA TYR A 53 37.41 -6.07 9.94
C TYR A 53 37.00 -4.60 10.13
N LEU A 54 37.88 -3.79 10.73
CA LEU A 54 37.60 -2.37 10.96
C LEU A 54 37.42 -1.60 9.65
N ARG A 55 38.22 -1.92 8.62
CA ARG A 55 38.06 -1.31 7.29
C ARG A 55 36.70 -1.65 6.69
N GLY A 56 36.30 -2.92 6.72
CA GLY A 56 34.98 -3.33 6.25
C GLY A 56 33.83 -2.68 7.04
N ALA A 57 33.99 -2.52 8.36
CA ALA A 57 33.00 -1.83 9.18
C ALA A 57 32.90 -0.33 8.86
N ILE A 58 34.02 0.32 8.54
CA ILE A 58 34.05 1.71 8.08
C ILE A 58 33.36 1.84 6.72
N ASP A 59 33.69 0.98 5.76
CA ASP A 59 33.10 1.01 4.41
C ASP A 59 31.57 0.87 4.48
N ILE A 60 31.05 -0.05 5.32
CA ILE A 60 29.61 -0.21 5.56
C ILE A 60 29.02 1.06 6.18
N ALA A 61 29.67 1.66 7.16
CA ALA A 61 29.19 2.88 7.82
C ALA A 61 29.17 4.08 6.86
N GLU A 62 30.17 4.21 5.98
CA GLU A 62 30.23 5.24 4.95
C GLU A 62 29.11 5.05 3.92
N GLN A 63 28.85 3.80 3.50
CA GLN A 63 27.77 3.47 2.58
C GLN A 63 26.39 3.76 3.20
N ASP A 64 26.16 3.36 4.45
CA ASP A 64 24.93 3.68 5.20
C ASP A 64 24.66 5.20 5.29
N VAL A 65 25.72 5.99 5.46
CA VAL A 65 25.62 7.46 5.48
C VAL A 65 25.27 8.00 4.08
N ALA A 66 25.91 7.48 3.03
CA ALA A 66 25.64 7.87 1.65
C ALA A 66 24.19 7.53 1.23
N ASP A 67 23.71 6.34 1.56
CA ASP A 67 22.35 5.88 1.24
C ASP A 67 21.29 6.75 1.94
N ARG A 68 21.49 7.05 3.24
CA ARG A 68 20.61 7.96 3.98
C ARG A 68 20.63 9.37 3.39
N ALA A 69 21.80 9.88 3.01
CA ALA A 69 21.92 11.18 2.37
C ALA A 69 21.17 11.24 1.03
N ALA A 70 21.25 10.17 0.23
CA ALA A 70 20.52 10.05 -1.03
C ALA A 70 18.99 10.06 -0.82
N VAL A 71 18.49 9.29 0.15
CA VAL A 71 17.06 9.29 0.53
C VAL A 71 16.61 10.69 1.01
N LEU A 72 17.40 11.34 1.86
CA LEU A 72 17.08 12.69 2.35
C LEU A 72 17.05 13.73 1.22
N ALA A 73 17.92 13.61 0.22
CA ALA A 73 17.99 14.54 -0.91
C ALA A 73 16.70 14.56 -1.75
N VAL A 74 15.98 13.44 -1.85
CA VAL A 74 14.78 13.32 -2.68
C VAL A 74 13.46 13.59 -1.94
N ARG A 75 13.45 13.54 -0.59
CA ARG A 75 12.26 13.79 0.24
C ARG A 75 11.59 15.17 0.08
N PRO A 76 12.31 16.29 -0.16
CA PRO A 76 11.67 17.58 -0.34
C PRO A 76 10.66 17.60 -1.50
N ALA A 77 10.94 16.89 -2.60
CA ALA A 77 10.02 16.77 -3.72
C ALA A 77 8.73 16.02 -3.33
N PHE A 78 8.86 14.95 -2.55
CA PHE A 78 7.70 14.23 -2.00
C PHE A 78 6.83 15.14 -1.12
N VAL A 79 7.44 15.90 -0.21
CA VAL A 79 6.71 16.84 0.68
C VAL A 79 5.98 17.92 -0.13
N ALA A 80 6.63 18.49 -1.15
CA ALA A 80 5.99 19.43 -2.06
C ALA A 80 4.81 18.79 -2.82
N GLY A 81 4.97 17.53 -3.26
CA GLY A 81 3.90 16.75 -3.87
C GLY A 81 2.71 16.55 -2.94
N ILE A 82 2.93 16.24 -1.66
CA ILE A 82 1.85 16.09 -0.67
C ILE A 82 1.10 17.42 -0.50
N ALA A 83 1.79 18.55 -0.40
CA ALA A 83 1.14 19.85 -0.31
C ALA A 83 0.26 20.15 -1.55
N ALA A 84 0.75 19.82 -2.74
CA ALA A 84 -0.03 19.95 -3.98
C ALA A 84 -1.27 19.04 -3.99
N LEU A 85 -1.11 17.79 -3.56
CA LEU A 85 -2.21 16.83 -3.45
C LEU A 85 -3.26 17.26 -2.42
N THR A 86 -2.85 17.79 -1.26
CA THR A 86 -3.77 18.37 -0.27
C THR A 86 -4.58 19.51 -0.88
N ALA A 87 -3.93 20.43 -1.60
CA ALA A 87 -4.64 21.50 -2.30
C ALA A 87 -5.61 20.97 -3.37
N ALA A 88 -5.27 19.87 -4.06
CA ALA A 88 -6.19 19.21 -4.99
C ALA A 88 -7.40 18.59 -4.28
N PHE A 89 -7.19 17.93 -3.13
CA PHE A 89 -8.29 17.43 -2.29
C PHE A 89 -9.23 18.55 -1.82
N ASP A 90 -8.69 19.71 -1.43
CA ASP A 90 -9.51 20.85 -1.02
C ASP A 90 -10.32 21.39 -2.20
N ARG A 91 -9.73 21.47 -3.40
CA ARG A 91 -10.46 21.84 -4.62
C ARG A 91 -11.52 20.81 -5.01
N ALA A 92 -11.29 19.53 -4.73
CA ALA A 92 -12.20 18.42 -5.04
C ALA A 92 -13.38 18.33 -4.06
N ALA A 93 -13.28 18.93 -2.88
CA ALA A 93 -14.30 18.86 -1.83
C ALA A 93 -15.69 19.22 -2.37
N GLY A 94 -16.66 18.31 -2.19
CA GLY A 94 -18.04 18.46 -2.66
C GLY A 94 -18.22 18.32 -4.18
N LYS A 95 -17.19 17.97 -4.94
CA LYS A 95 -17.22 17.83 -6.41
C LYS A 95 -16.87 16.42 -6.87
N VAL A 96 -15.86 15.81 -6.26
CA VAL A 96 -15.31 14.50 -6.61
C VAL A 96 -15.07 13.70 -5.32
N ASP A 97 -15.46 12.42 -5.30
CA ASP A 97 -15.11 11.51 -4.21
C ASP A 97 -13.62 11.16 -4.28
N THR A 98 -12.91 11.41 -3.19
CA THR A 98 -11.45 11.25 -3.09
C THR A 98 -11.05 10.24 -2.01
N THR A 99 -11.99 9.43 -1.52
CA THR A 99 -11.77 8.52 -0.38
C THR A 99 -10.67 7.50 -0.67
N ALA A 100 -10.71 6.84 -1.83
CA ALA A 100 -9.68 5.88 -2.24
C ALA A 100 -8.32 6.56 -2.52
N ASP A 101 -8.34 7.76 -3.09
CA ASP A 101 -7.13 8.55 -3.35
C ASP A 101 -6.44 8.94 -2.02
N ARG A 102 -7.21 9.28 -0.97
CA ARG A 102 -6.68 9.58 0.38
C ARG A 102 -6.03 8.36 1.02
N ALA A 103 -6.64 7.17 0.91
CA ALA A 103 -6.04 5.94 1.41
C ALA A 103 -4.72 5.61 0.69
N SER A 104 -4.68 5.82 -0.63
CA SER A 104 -3.50 5.60 -1.45
C SER A 104 -2.38 6.59 -1.12
N ALA A 105 -2.72 7.86 -0.85
CA ALA A 105 -1.78 8.87 -0.38
C ALA A 105 -1.20 8.56 1.00
N LEU A 106 -1.99 7.97 1.91
CA LEU A 106 -1.50 7.52 3.22
C LEU A 106 -0.52 6.35 3.08
N SER A 107 -0.82 5.39 2.21
CA SER A 107 0.10 4.28 1.91
C SER A 107 1.44 4.77 1.37
N ALA A 108 1.41 5.72 0.41
CA ALA A 108 2.63 6.34 -0.12
C ALA A 108 3.44 7.08 0.96
N GLN A 109 2.78 7.79 1.88
CA GLN A 109 3.45 8.44 3.02
C GLN A 109 4.12 7.43 3.95
N GLN A 110 3.44 6.32 4.27
CA GLN A 110 4.00 5.26 5.11
C GLN A 110 5.23 4.62 4.48
N ALA A 111 5.23 4.38 3.17
CA ALA A 111 6.39 3.88 2.43
C ALA A 111 7.59 4.82 2.55
N VAL A 112 7.38 6.13 2.35
CA VAL A 112 8.47 7.14 2.47
C VAL A 112 8.98 7.29 3.90
N LEU A 113 8.10 7.19 4.90
CA LEU A 113 8.49 7.24 6.31
C LEU A 113 9.33 6.03 6.73
N ALA A 114 9.05 4.85 6.17
CA ALA A 114 9.78 3.62 6.45
C ALA A 114 11.14 3.55 5.73
N GLU A 115 11.28 4.24 4.59
CA GLU A 115 12.47 4.16 3.74
C GLU A 115 13.71 4.83 4.36
N ARG A 116 14.86 4.15 4.30
CA ARG A 116 16.14 4.58 4.89
C ARG A 116 17.35 4.43 3.97
N VAL A 117 17.23 3.65 2.90
CA VAL A 117 18.35 3.18 2.08
C VAL A 117 18.12 3.49 0.60
N ASP A 118 16.94 3.17 0.08
CA ASP A 118 16.68 3.26 -1.36
C ASP A 118 15.93 4.55 -1.74
N PRO A 119 16.59 5.54 -2.39
CA PRO A 119 15.93 6.75 -2.85
C PRO A 119 14.86 6.50 -3.93
N VAL A 120 14.92 5.37 -4.65
CA VAL A 120 13.96 5.02 -5.70
C VAL A 120 12.55 4.87 -5.14
N VAL A 121 12.42 4.32 -3.93
CA VAL A 121 11.13 4.19 -3.24
C VAL A 121 10.47 5.55 -3.02
N VAL A 122 11.26 6.56 -2.63
CA VAL A 122 10.76 7.94 -2.44
C VAL A 122 10.41 8.59 -3.78
N THR A 123 11.20 8.38 -4.83
CA THR A 123 10.89 8.92 -6.16
C THR A 123 9.63 8.29 -6.76
N ASN A 124 9.42 6.99 -6.57
CA ASN A 124 8.23 6.28 -7.02
C ASN A 124 6.99 6.77 -6.27
N ALA A 125 7.08 6.90 -4.94
CA ALA A 125 6.00 7.47 -4.13
C ALA A 125 5.67 8.90 -4.58
N THR A 126 6.68 9.72 -4.89
CA THR A 126 6.49 11.08 -5.43
C THR A 126 5.73 11.06 -6.76
N ALA A 127 6.11 10.16 -7.68
CA ALA A 127 5.40 9.99 -8.95
C ALA A 127 3.94 9.55 -8.75
N THR A 128 3.67 8.67 -7.79
CA THR A 128 2.30 8.28 -7.41
C THR A 128 1.50 9.47 -6.90
N ILE A 129 2.06 10.30 -6.02
CA ILE A 129 1.41 11.53 -5.53
C ILE A 129 1.09 12.50 -6.69
N HIS A 130 2.03 12.69 -7.62
CA HIS A 130 1.81 13.53 -8.80
C HIS A 130 0.71 12.98 -9.72
N ALA A 131 0.70 11.66 -9.97
CA ALA A 131 -0.33 11.01 -10.77
C ALA A 131 -1.72 11.15 -10.13
N MET A 132 -1.84 10.96 -8.81
CA MET A 132 -3.09 11.18 -8.09
C MET A 132 -3.56 12.64 -8.16
N THR A 133 -2.65 13.59 -8.02
CA THR A 133 -2.95 15.02 -8.14
C THR A 133 -3.52 15.33 -9.53
N ALA A 134 -2.86 14.85 -10.59
CA ALA A 134 -3.30 15.04 -11.97
C ALA A 134 -4.66 14.37 -12.25
N LYS A 135 -4.88 13.17 -11.71
CA LYS A 135 -6.18 12.47 -11.79
C LYS A 135 -7.29 13.32 -11.17
N ILE A 136 -7.09 13.78 -9.93
CA ILE A 136 -8.08 14.59 -9.21
C ILE A 136 -8.38 15.90 -9.95
N ASP A 137 -7.36 16.59 -10.46
CA ASP A 137 -7.55 17.81 -11.24
C ASP A 137 -8.30 17.54 -12.56
N GLY A 138 -8.06 16.39 -13.21
CA GLY A 138 -8.81 15.93 -14.37
C GLY A 138 -10.29 15.63 -14.04
N ASP A 139 -10.54 14.97 -12.91
CA ASP A 139 -11.89 14.67 -12.41
C ASP A 139 -12.66 15.99 -12.08
N ILE A 140 -11.99 16.96 -11.44
CA ILE A 140 -12.55 18.29 -11.18
C ILE A 140 -12.87 19.02 -12.50
N SER A 141 -11.95 19.01 -13.47
CA SER A 141 -12.14 19.68 -14.77
C SER A 141 -13.33 19.08 -15.52
N THR A 142 -13.47 17.76 -15.48
CA THR A 142 -14.62 17.04 -16.04
C THR A 142 -15.92 17.46 -15.35
N TRP A 143 -15.93 17.51 -14.02
CA TRP A 143 -17.07 18.00 -13.26
C TRP A 143 -17.43 19.45 -13.63
N GLN A 144 -16.43 20.34 -13.76
CA GLN A 144 -16.63 21.75 -14.12
C GLN A 144 -17.19 21.91 -15.54
N ALA A 145 -16.68 21.15 -16.51
CA ALA A 145 -17.19 21.15 -17.88
C ALA A 145 -18.67 20.72 -17.92
N VAL A 146 -19.05 19.71 -17.13
CA VAL A 146 -20.45 19.32 -16.95
C VAL A 146 -21.28 20.44 -16.33
N GLN A 147 -20.76 21.15 -15.32
CA GLN A 147 -21.48 22.29 -14.71
C GLN A 147 -21.63 23.48 -15.68
N GLN A 148 -20.64 23.73 -16.54
CA GLN A 148 -20.68 24.81 -17.53
C GLN A 148 -21.63 24.50 -18.69
N ALA A 149 -21.64 23.25 -19.18
CA ALA A 149 -22.58 22.79 -20.19
C ALA A 149 -24.05 22.93 -19.72
N ARG A 150 -24.30 22.80 -18.41
CA ARG A 150 -25.61 23.05 -17.79
C ARG A 150 -26.05 24.52 -17.82
N ARG A 151 -25.17 25.49 -18.11
CA ARG A 151 -25.43 26.95 -18.09
C ARG A 151 -25.54 27.61 -19.47
N GLY A 152 -25.37 26.89 -20.58
CA GLY A 152 -25.43 27.44 -21.94
C GLY A 152 -26.87 27.73 -22.41
N PRO A 153 -27.13 28.83 -23.16
CA PRO A 153 -28.44 29.11 -23.70
C PRO A 153 -28.70 28.29 -24.98
N GLY A 154 -29.73 27.43 -24.96
CA GLY A 154 -30.36 26.94 -26.19
C GLY A 154 -30.23 25.45 -26.57
N GLY A 155 -29.67 24.58 -25.73
CA GLY A 155 -29.82 23.13 -25.93
C GLY A 155 -31.26 22.67 -25.58
N PRO A 156 -31.80 21.58 -26.17
CA PRO A 156 -33.08 21.04 -25.71
C PRO A 156 -32.99 20.84 -24.19
N ALA A 157 -34.02 21.27 -23.45
CA ALA A 157 -34.00 21.28 -21.99
C ALA A 157 -33.78 19.85 -21.46
N TRP A 158 -32.56 19.53 -21.07
CA TRP A 158 -32.35 18.42 -20.15
C TRP A 158 -32.76 18.96 -18.78
N SER A 159 -33.95 18.55 -18.36
CA SER A 159 -34.64 18.96 -17.15
C SER A 159 -33.85 18.53 -15.92
N SER A 160 -32.77 19.24 -15.57
CA SER A 160 -32.05 18.97 -14.33
C SER A 160 -33.01 19.03 -13.15
N SER A 161 -32.80 18.18 -12.14
CA SER A 161 -33.66 18.16 -10.96
C SER A 161 -33.47 19.40 -10.07
N GLY A 162 -32.44 20.21 -10.36
CA GLY A 162 -32.08 21.39 -9.59
C GLY A 162 -31.52 21.04 -8.20
N PRO A 163 -31.12 22.06 -7.42
CA PRO A 163 -30.55 21.84 -6.07
C PRO A 163 -31.50 21.08 -5.14
N ASP A 164 -32.80 21.39 -5.18
CA ASP A 164 -33.81 20.77 -4.33
C ASP A 164 -34.08 19.32 -4.74
N GLY A 165 -34.12 19.04 -6.04
CA GLY A 165 -34.24 17.68 -6.55
C GLY A 165 -33.03 16.82 -6.19
N TYR A 166 -31.81 17.35 -6.35
CA TYR A 166 -30.61 16.67 -5.91
C TYR A 166 -30.61 16.41 -4.40
N ALA A 167 -30.96 17.40 -3.59
CA ALA A 167 -31.06 17.25 -2.14
C ALA A 167 -32.09 16.17 -1.76
N ARG A 168 -33.20 16.07 -2.50
CA ARG A 168 -34.22 15.03 -2.30
C ARG A 168 -33.68 13.64 -2.57
N VAL A 169 -33.01 13.41 -3.70
CA VAL A 169 -32.42 12.08 -4.01
C VAL A 169 -31.30 11.75 -3.04
N ARG A 170 -30.48 12.75 -2.65
CA ARG A 170 -29.44 12.58 -1.62
C ARG A 170 -30.04 12.14 -0.30
N ALA A 171 -31.09 12.81 0.18
CA ALA A 171 -31.77 12.45 1.41
C ALA A 171 -32.39 11.05 1.36
N ALA A 172 -32.96 10.65 0.21
CA ALA A 172 -33.44 9.29 0.00
C ALA A 172 -32.29 8.26 0.07
N LEU A 173 -31.15 8.54 -0.56
CA LEU A 173 -29.99 7.65 -0.50
C LEU A 173 -29.37 7.59 0.91
N ASP A 174 -29.37 8.70 1.65
CA ASP A 174 -28.92 8.72 3.05
C ASP A 174 -29.86 7.88 3.93
N HIS A 175 -31.16 8.02 3.72
CA HIS A 175 -32.19 7.28 4.46
C HIS A 175 -32.05 5.76 4.32
N VAL A 176 -31.68 5.28 3.13
CA VAL A 176 -31.47 3.84 2.89
C VAL A 176 -30.08 3.36 3.32
N GLY A 177 -29.24 4.23 3.92
CA GLY A 177 -27.91 3.90 4.44
C GLY A 177 -26.74 4.14 3.49
N GLY A 178 -26.91 4.98 2.46
CA GLY A 178 -25.91 5.29 1.43
C GLY A 178 -25.18 6.62 1.60
N SER A 179 -25.08 7.16 2.82
CA SER A 179 -24.49 8.49 3.09
C SER A 179 -23.03 8.65 2.66
N GLY A 180 -22.27 7.55 2.60
CA GLY A 180 -20.89 7.53 2.10
C GLY A 180 -20.76 7.27 0.60
N VAL A 181 -21.86 7.09 -0.14
CA VAL A 181 -21.83 6.73 -1.57
C VAL A 181 -22.00 7.98 -2.43
N GLY A 182 -21.10 8.17 -3.39
CA GLY A 182 -21.17 9.29 -4.35
C GLY A 182 -22.47 9.25 -5.16
N LEU A 183 -23.10 10.40 -5.38
CA LEU A 183 -24.37 10.54 -6.11
C LEU A 183 -24.26 11.57 -7.23
N TYR A 184 -24.67 11.20 -8.44
CA TYR A 184 -24.52 12.04 -9.63
C TYR A 184 -25.79 12.08 -10.48
N GLU A 185 -26.27 13.26 -10.83
CA GLU A 185 -27.33 13.36 -11.84
C GLU A 185 -26.74 13.11 -13.24
N SER A 186 -27.29 12.15 -13.97
CA SER A 186 -26.85 11.73 -15.30
C SER A 186 -28.05 11.50 -16.22
N ALA A 187 -27.91 11.99 -17.45
CA ALA A 187 -28.76 11.70 -18.59
C ALA A 187 -28.77 10.22 -19.01
N SER A 188 -27.71 9.49 -18.68
CA SER A 188 -27.48 8.11 -19.10
C SER A 188 -27.21 7.23 -17.89
N CYS A 189 -28.05 6.22 -17.74
CA CYS A 189 -27.89 5.11 -16.83
C CYS A 189 -28.16 3.80 -17.57
N ALA A 190 -27.26 2.81 -17.43
CA ALA A 190 -27.35 1.50 -18.08
C ALA A 190 -27.71 1.56 -19.58
N GLY A 191 -27.01 2.38 -20.38
CA GLY A 191 -27.30 2.52 -21.82
C GLY A 191 -28.50 3.42 -22.17
N GLY A 192 -29.10 4.10 -21.18
CA GLY A 192 -30.04 5.21 -21.38
C GLY A 192 -31.48 4.97 -20.93
N SER A 193 -31.84 3.75 -20.50
CA SER A 193 -33.22 3.40 -20.12
C SER A 193 -33.50 3.48 -18.61
N ALA A 194 -32.49 3.18 -17.77
CA ALA A 194 -32.68 3.11 -16.33
C ALA A 194 -32.78 4.51 -15.69
N ALA A 195 -33.63 4.63 -14.66
CA ALA A 195 -33.83 5.88 -13.93
C ALA A 195 -32.72 6.15 -12.90
N ALA A 196 -32.05 5.10 -12.43
CA ALA A 196 -30.83 5.17 -11.65
C ALA A 196 -29.92 3.99 -12.05
N CYS A 197 -28.64 4.06 -11.66
CA CYS A 197 -27.68 3.00 -11.92
C CYS A 197 -26.47 3.14 -11.00
N ALA A 198 -26.04 2.05 -10.41
CA ALA A 198 -24.78 1.94 -9.69
C ALA A 198 -23.60 1.72 -10.64
N ASN A 199 -22.42 2.21 -10.26
CA ASN A 199 -21.18 1.98 -10.96
C ASN A 199 -20.20 1.21 -10.08
N SER A 200 -19.39 0.34 -10.69
CA SER A 200 -18.36 -0.44 -10.00
C SER A 200 -17.29 0.42 -9.31
N ASN A 201 -17.15 1.69 -9.68
CA ASN A 201 -16.28 2.66 -9.01
C ASN A 201 -16.92 3.28 -7.73
N GLY A 202 -18.02 2.74 -7.21
CA GLY A 202 -18.53 3.10 -5.88
C GLY A 202 -19.49 4.29 -5.85
N TYR A 203 -20.13 4.63 -6.97
CA TYR A 203 -21.10 5.73 -7.02
C TYR A 203 -22.41 5.36 -7.72
N ILE A 204 -23.46 6.13 -7.42
CA ILE A 204 -24.79 6.00 -8.01
C ILE A 204 -25.07 7.19 -8.93
N LYS A 205 -25.57 6.91 -10.12
CA LYS A 205 -26.13 7.90 -11.04
C LYS A 205 -27.64 7.85 -11.02
N TYR A 206 -28.30 8.98 -11.24
CA TYR A 206 -29.76 9.06 -11.37
C TYR A 206 -30.18 10.03 -12.47
N ARG A 207 -31.33 9.76 -13.09
CA ARG A 207 -31.96 10.64 -14.06
C ARG A 207 -32.88 11.63 -13.35
N ALA A 208 -32.90 12.86 -13.82
CA ALA A 208 -33.54 13.96 -13.13
C ALA A 208 -35.06 13.80 -12.90
N ASP A 209 -35.77 13.04 -13.73
CA ASP A 209 -37.20 12.76 -13.58
C ASP A 209 -37.52 11.89 -12.36
N ILE A 210 -36.55 11.17 -11.79
CA ILE A 210 -36.74 10.34 -10.59
C ILE A 210 -37.20 11.19 -9.38
N VAL A 211 -36.91 12.50 -9.38
CA VAL A 211 -37.31 13.41 -8.31
C VAL A 211 -38.80 13.69 -8.28
N THR A 212 -39.55 13.25 -9.30
CA THR A 212 -41.01 13.33 -9.32
C THR A 212 -41.68 12.07 -8.75
N TRP A 213 -40.90 11.01 -8.50
CA TRP A 213 -41.44 9.76 -7.96
C TRP A 213 -41.91 9.95 -6.52
N ASN A 214 -42.90 9.16 -6.10
CA ASN A 214 -43.29 9.11 -4.70
C ASN A 214 -42.13 8.64 -3.80
N ALA A 215 -42.24 8.87 -2.50
CA ALA A 215 -41.15 8.58 -1.55
C ALA A 215 -40.77 7.10 -1.55
N ASP A 216 -41.75 6.20 -1.52
CA ASP A 216 -41.50 4.75 -1.47
C ASP A 216 -40.72 4.26 -2.68
N ARG A 217 -41.12 4.69 -3.88
CA ARG A 217 -40.45 4.32 -5.13
C ARG A 217 -39.06 4.94 -5.23
N LEU A 218 -38.87 6.18 -4.76
CA LEU A 218 -37.56 6.81 -4.72
C LEU A 218 -36.62 6.10 -3.74
N ASN A 219 -37.11 5.77 -2.55
CA ASN A 219 -36.33 5.06 -1.53
C ASN A 219 -36.00 3.63 -1.99
N TRP A 220 -36.94 2.91 -2.61
CA TRP A 220 -36.67 1.62 -3.24
C TRP A 220 -35.56 1.74 -4.29
N ALA A 221 -35.63 2.74 -5.19
CA ALA A 221 -34.61 2.92 -6.21
C ALA A 221 -33.23 3.16 -5.60
N MET A 222 -33.14 4.00 -4.56
CA MET A 222 -31.86 4.24 -3.88
C MET A 222 -31.35 3.00 -3.14
N ALA A 223 -32.22 2.23 -2.50
CA ALA A 223 -31.85 0.99 -1.83
C ALA A 223 -31.39 -0.08 -2.83
N HIS A 224 -32.04 -0.16 -3.99
CA HIS A 224 -31.72 -1.06 -5.09
C HIS A 224 -30.34 -0.73 -5.69
N GLU A 225 -30.08 0.54 -6.04
CA GLU A 225 -28.77 0.92 -6.56
C GLU A 225 -27.66 0.75 -5.51
N LEU A 226 -27.95 1.04 -4.25
CA LEU A 226 -27.01 0.78 -3.17
C LEU A 226 -26.69 -0.72 -3.05
N ALA A 227 -27.65 -1.60 -3.30
CA ALA A 227 -27.41 -3.04 -3.29
C ALA A 227 -26.38 -3.45 -4.36
N HIS A 228 -26.45 -2.87 -5.56
CA HIS A 228 -25.45 -3.10 -6.60
C HIS A 228 -24.04 -2.66 -6.18
N ILE A 229 -23.90 -1.55 -5.45
CA ILE A 229 -22.59 -1.14 -4.90
C ILE A 229 -22.00 -2.24 -4.01
N TYR A 230 -22.81 -2.86 -3.16
CA TYR A 230 -22.34 -3.96 -2.30
C TYR A 230 -22.09 -5.25 -3.10
N GLN A 231 -22.91 -5.56 -4.10
CA GLN A 231 -22.65 -6.68 -5.00
C GLN A 231 -21.30 -6.53 -5.73
N PHE A 232 -20.94 -5.33 -6.17
CA PHE A 232 -19.65 -5.08 -6.82
C PHE A 232 -18.46 -5.36 -5.89
N GLN A 233 -18.60 -5.08 -4.58
CA GLN A 233 -17.54 -5.35 -3.60
C GLN A 233 -17.28 -6.85 -3.42
N VAL A 234 -18.30 -7.68 -3.61
CA VAL A 234 -18.21 -9.14 -3.46
C VAL A 234 -18.33 -9.88 -4.79
N TRP A 235 -18.16 -9.20 -5.94
CA TRP A 235 -18.54 -9.75 -7.25
C TRP A 235 -17.92 -11.11 -7.56
N GLY A 236 -16.64 -11.31 -7.22
CA GLY A 236 -15.96 -12.60 -7.41
C GLY A 236 -16.57 -13.73 -6.58
N ALA A 237 -16.73 -13.50 -5.27
CA ALA A 237 -17.39 -14.41 -4.34
C ALA A 237 -18.83 -14.72 -4.79
N LEU A 238 -19.59 -13.66 -5.08
CA LEU A 238 -20.97 -13.72 -5.50
C LEU A 238 -21.16 -14.59 -6.76
N THR A 239 -20.41 -14.32 -7.82
CA THR A 239 -20.54 -15.05 -9.09
C THR A 239 -20.07 -16.50 -9.01
N SER A 240 -19.20 -16.83 -8.05
CA SER A 240 -18.77 -18.20 -7.75
C SER A 240 -19.74 -18.99 -6.85
N SER A 241 -20.73 -18.32 -6.24
CA SER A 241 -21.64 -18.93 -5.27
C SER A 241 -22.71 -19.79 -5.94
N ALA A 242 -22.76 -21.08 -5.58
CA ALA A 242 -23.84 -21.98 -6.01
C ALA A 242 -25.21 -21.56 -5.47
N ALA A 243 -25.24 -20.92 -4.29
CA ALA A 243 -26.49 -20.39 -3.71
C ALA A 243 -27.00 -19.19 -4.50
N TYR A 244 -26.12 -18.30 -4.97
CA TYR A 244 -26.50 -17.21 -5.86
C TYR A 244 -27.12 -17.73 -7.16
N GLN A 245 -26.50 -18.74 -7.78
CA GLN A 245 -27.03 -19.37 -8.99
C GLN A 245 -28.37 -20.07 -8.76
N SER A 246 -28.54 -20.81 -7.66
CA SER A 246 -29.78 -21.56 -7.41
C SER A 246 -30.94 -20.69 -6.93
N MET A 247 -30.68 -19.69 -6.08
CA MET A 247 -31.71 -18.84 -5.49
C MET A 247 -32.10 -17.66 -6.38
N PHE A 248 -31.17 -17.13 -7.18
CA PHE A 248 -31.37 -15.92 -7.99
C PHE A 248 -31.14 -16.15 -9.48
N GLY A 249 -30.82 -17.38 -9.91
CA GLY A 249 -30.56 -17.67 -11.33
C GLY A 249 -29.32 -16.97 -11.89
N GLY A 250 -28.45 -16.45 -11.02
CA GLY A 250 -27.34 -15.59 -11.42
C GLY A 250 -27.74 -14.16 -11.80
N ASP A 251 -28.98 -13.73 -11.51
CA ASP A 251 -29.51 -12.40 -11.86
C ASP A 251 -29.19 -11.35 -10.76
N PRO A 252 -28.30 -10.36 -11.06
CA PRO A 252 -27.93 -9.34 -10.09
C PRO A 252 -29.04 -8.33 -9.81
N GLU A 253 -29.94 -8.09 -10.76
CA GLU A 253 -31.08 -7.17 -10.64
C GLU A 253 -32.13 -7.76 -9.71
N PHE A 254 -32.42 -9.06 -9.86
CA PHE A 254 -33.32 -9.76 -8.96
C PHE A 254 -32.76 -9.78 -7.53
N LEU A 255 -31.46 -10.07 -7.38
CA LEU A 255 -30.81 -10.00 -6.07
C LEU A 255 -30.85 -8.59 -5.47
N ALA A 256 -30.60 -7.53 -6.25
CA ALA A 256 -30.65 -6.15 -5.77
C ALA A 256 -32.06 -5.77 -5.27
N ASN A 257 -33.10 -6.25 -5.93
CA ASN A 257 -34.48 -6.11 -5.44
C ASN A 257 -34.69 -6.82 -4.09
N CYS A 258 -34.18 -8.04 -3.92
CA CYS A 258 -34.28 -8.77 -2.65
C CYS A 258 -33.52 -8.05 -1.52
N MET A 259 -32.35 -7.51 -1.84
CA MET A 259 -31.55 -6.73 -0.90
C MET A 259 -32.26 -5.44 -0.46
N ALA A 260 -32.98 -4.77 -1.35
CA ALA A 260 -33.80 -3.59 -1.02
C ALA A 260 -34.98 -3.95 -0.09
N VAL A 261 -35.64 -5.10 -0.33
CA VAL A 261 -36.71 -5.62 0.55
C VAL A 261 -36.21 -5.84 1.97
N VAL A 262 -35.03 -6.45 2.14
CA VAL A 262 -34.42 -6.69 3.47
C VAL A 262 -34.16 -5.39 4.25
N ARG A 263 -33.90 -4.28 3.54
CA ARG A 263 -33.74 -2.96 4.17
C ARG A 263 -35.07 -2.23 4.42
N GLY A 264 -36.21 -2.85 4.13
CA GLY A 264 -37.53 -2.27 4.35
C GLY A 264 -38.02 -1.39 3.20
N PHE A 265 -37.38 -1.47 2.01
CA PHE A 265 -37.75 -0.68 0.84
C PHE A 265 -38.19 -1.59 -0.32
N PRO A 266 -39.36 -2.25 -0.22
CA PRO A 266 -39.81 -3.20 -1.22
C PRO A 266 -40.16 -2.51 -2.54
N GLY A 267 -39.78 -3.14 -3.65
CA GLY A 267 -40.19 -2.76 -5.00
C GLY A 267 -41.40 -3.57 -5.48
N SER A 268 -41.59 -3.60 -6.79
CA SER A 268 -42.63 -4.42 -7.44
C SER A 268 -42.27 -5.91 -7.55
N VAL A 269 -41.00 -6.26 -7.33
CA VAL A 269 -40.50 -7.64 -7.41
C VAL A 269 -40.37 -8.19 -6.00
N GLY A 270 -41.05 -9.31 -5.73
CA GLY A 270 -41.04 -9.99 -4.44
C GLY A 270 -39.97 -11.09 -4.34
N CYS A 271 -39.63 -11.48 -3.13
CA CYS A 271 -38.63 -12.50 -2.82
C CYS A 271 -39.05 -13.35 -1.62
N SER A 272 -38.69 -14.64 -1.63
CA SER A 272 -39.00 -15.57 -0.55
C SER A 272 -38.23 -15.24 0.74
N GLY A 273 -38.65 -15.81 1.87
CA GLY A 273 -37.95 -15.64 3.15
C GLY A 273 -36.49 -16.11 3.09
N ASP A 274 -36.22 -17.22 2.40
CA ASP A 274 -34.86 -17.75 2.23
C ASP A 274 -33.98 -16.84 1.36
N GLN A 275 -34.54 -16.28 0.28
CA GLN A 275 -33.86 -15.30 -0.57
C GLN A 275 -33.52 -14.03 0.21
N GLN A 276 -34.44 -13.54 1.05
CA GLN A 276 -34.20 -12.38 1.91
C GLN A 276 -33.12 -12.65 2.96
N ALA A 277 -33.18 -13.81 3.63
CA ALA A 277 -32.18 -14.20 4.61
C ALA A 277 -30.78 -14.26 3.99
N TRP A 278 -30.65 -14.86 2.81
CA TRP A 278 -29.38 -14.92 2.09
C TRP A 278 -28.90 -13.54 1.62
N ALA A 279 -29.78 -12.76 0.99
CA ALA A 279 -29.48 -11.41 0.50
C ALA A 279 -29.03 -10.45 1.63
N SER A 280 -29.54 -10.64 2.85
CA SER A 280 -29.12 -9.87 4.03
C SER A 280 -27.62 -9.99 4.32
N GLY A 281 -27.03 -11.15 4.02
CA GLY A 281 -25.61 -11.42 4.25
C GLY A 281 -24.69 -10.54 3.43
N ILE A 282 -25.11 -10.08 2.25
CA ILE A 282 -24.30 -9.21 1.39
C ILE A 282 -24.09 -7.83 2.02
N TRP A 283 -25.12 -7.29 2.69
CA TRP A 283 -25.03 -5.98 3.35
C TRP A 283 -23.98 -5.93 4.47
N VAL A 284 -23.68 -7.07 5.08
CA VAL A 284 -22.74 -7.22 6.19
C VAL A 284 -21.44 -7.93 5.78
N GLY A 285 -21.24 -8.19 4.49
CA GLY A 285 -20.03 -8.84 3.98
C GLY A 285 -19.89 -10.32 4.38
N ALA A 286 -20.99 -11.00 4.70
CA ALA A 286 -21.00 -12.41 5.11
C ALA A 286 -20.97 -13.40 3.93
N VAL A 287 -21.15 -12.91 2.69
CA VAL A 287 -21.01 -13.72 1.48
C VAL A 287 -19.55 -13.64 1.00
N GLN A 288 -18.85 -14.77 1.07
CA GLN A 288 -17.47 -14.98 0.59
C GLN A 288 -17.43 -16.07 -0.48
#